data_AF-A0AAU9Y4W0-F1
#
_entry.id   AF-A0AAU9Y4W0-F1
#
_cell.length_a   1.000
_cell.length_b   1.000
_cell.length_c   1.000
_cell.angle_alpha   90.00
_cell.angle_beta   90.00
_cell.angle_gamma   90.00
#
_symmetry.space_group_name_H-M   'P 1'
#
loop_
_entity.id
_entity.type
_entity.pdbx_description
1 polymer ?
#
loop_
_entity_poly.entity_id
_entity_poly.type
_entity_poly.pdbx_seq_one_letter_code
_entity_poly.pdbx_strand_id
1 'polypeptide(L)'
;MLWIVRYCIPLWAFETHNFVLKFMFQARKDAITTASRAKKFGLILSTLGRQGSPKVLEKLEERFSKAGLEYVIVLMSEIFPGKLGLFEDVEA
;
A
#
# COMPACT_ATOMS: atom_id res chain seq x y z
N MET A 1 15.37 -25.49 -3.08
CA MET A 1 13.91 -25.47 -2.85
C MET A 1 13.64 -25.14 -1.39
N LEU A 2 13.53 -23.84 -1.06
CA LEU A 2 12.61 -23.24 -0.08
C LEU A 2 12.96 -21.75 -0.01
N TRP A 3 12.30 -20.97 -0.87
CA TRP A 3 12.26 -19.52 -0.79
C TRP A 3 11.13 -19.17 0.19
N ILE A 4 11.47 -18.80 1.43
CA ILE A 4 10.54 -18.07 2.31
C ILE A 4 11.10 -16.66 2.42
N VAL A 5 10.43 -15.73 1.74
CA VAL A 5 10.62 -14.29 1.84
C VAL A 5 10.41 -13.92 3.30
N ARG A 6 11.53 -13.78 4.01
CA ARG A 6 11.58 -13.48 5.42
C ARG A 6 11.91 -12.00 5.57
N TYR A 7 10.89 -11.14 5.51
CA TYR A 7 10.91 -9.88 6.25
C TYR A 7 10.78 -10.21 7.74
N CYS A 8 11.74 -10.95 8.30
CA CYS A 8 11.91 -11.06 9.74
C CYS A 8 12.81 -9.88 10.10
N ILE A 9 12.18 -8.80 10.51
CA ILE A 9 12.85 -7.76 11.29
C ILE A 9 13.55 -8.50 12.44
N PRO A 10 14.88 -8.40 12.57
CA PRO A 10 15.58 -9.11 13.65
C PRO A 10 15.07 -8.66 15.01
N LEU A 11 14.95 -9.58 15.96
CA LEU A 11 14.35 -9.33 17.29
C LEU A 11 15.03 -8.18 18.07
N TRP A 12 16.31 -7.91 17.80
CA TRP A 12 17.08 -6.80 18.39
C TRP A 12 16.74 -5.41 17.83
N ALA A 13 16.03 -5.33 16.70
CA ALA A 13 15.62 -4.06 16.11
C ALA A 13 14.49 -3.34 16.87
N PHE A 14 13.80 -4.04 17.78
CA PHE A 14 12.68 -3.49 18.55
C PHE A 14 13.11 -2.70 19.81
N GLU A 15 14.38 -2.76 20.21
CA GLU A 15 14.83 -2.14 21.47
C GLU A 15 15.07 -0.63 21.36
N THR A 16 15.20 -0.07 20.15
CA THR A 16 15.44 1.37 19.97
C THR A 16 14.44 2.03 19.03
N HIS A 17 13.59 2.90 19.59
CA HIS A 17 12.60 3.71 18.87
C HIS A 17 13.18 4.42 17.62
N ASN A 18 14.41 4.94 17.73
CA ASN A 18 15.10 5.60 16.62
C ASN A 18 15.40 4.67 15.43
N PHE A 19 15.72 3.40 15.69
CA PHE A 19 15.98 2.43 14.63
C PHE A 19 14.69 2.08 13.89
N VAL A 20 13.61 1.78 14.62
CA VAL A 20 12.30 1.44 14.06
C VAL A 20 11.76 2.59 13.21
N LEU A 21 11.86 3.84 13.70
CA LEU A 21 11.45 5.01 12.92
C LEU A 21 12.22 5.11 11.60
N LYS A 22 13.56 5.07 11.65
CA LYS A 22 14.40 5.15 10.44
C LYS A 22 14.05 4.06 9.44
N PHE A 23 13.84 2.84 9.92
CA PHE A 23 13.44 1.71 9.09
C PHE A 23 12.08 1.93 8.43
N MET A 24 11.05 2.34 9.19
CA MET A 24 9.72 2.62 8.64
C MET A 24 9.74 3.79 7.64
N PHE A 25 10.55 4.82 7.88
CA PHE A 25 10.73 5.92 6.92
C PHE A 25 11.36 5.43 5.61
N GLN A 26 12.42 4.62 5.71
CA GLN A 26 13.09 4.08 4.52
C GLN A 26 12.15 3.18 3.72
N ALA A 27 11.43 2.26 4.39
CA ALA A 27 10.48 1.38 3.74
C ALA A 27 9.37 2.15 2.98
N ARG A 28 8.82 3.22 3.58
CA ARG A 28 7.84 4.09 2.91
C ARG A 28 8.46 4.83 1.71
N LYS A 29 9.69 5.31 1.83
CA LYS A 29 10.38 6.01 0.75
C LYS A 29 10.61 5.09 -0.45
N ASP A 30 11.01 3.85 -0.21
CA ASP A 30 11.24 2.85 -1.24
C ASP A 30 9.92 2.46 -1.93
N ALA A 31 8.84 2.29 -1.16
CA ALA A 31 7.50 2.05 -1.70
C ALA A 31 7.02 3.20 -2.59
N ILE A 32 7.17 4.46 -2.16
CA ILE A 32 6.81 5.65 -2.96
C ILE A 32 7.65 5.72 -4.24
N THR A 33 8.95 5.43 -4.15
CA THR A 33 9.86 5.46 -5.31
C THR A 33 9.51 4.38 -6.34
N THR A 34 9.01 3.24 -5.87
CA THR A 34 8.54 2.16 -6.74
C THR A 34 7.21 2.55 -7.39
N ALA A 35 6.24 3.00 -6.58
CA ALA A 35 4.92 3.40 -7.04
C ALA A 35 4.93 4.62 -7.98
N SER A 36 5.92 5.51 -7.89
CA SER A 36 6.01 6.68 -8.79
C SER A 36 6.23 6.33 -10.25
N ARG A 37 6.62 5.08 -10.55
CA ARG A 37 6.79 4.55 -11.91
C ARG A 37 5.60 3.74 -12.40
N ALA A 38 4.62 3.50 -11.52
CA ALA A 38 3.45 2.71 -11.85
C ALA A 38 2.50 3.49 -12.77
N LYS A 39 1.82 2.77 -13.66
CA LYS A 39 0.84 3.34 -14.59
C LYS A 39 -0.59 3.19 -14.12
N LYS A 40 -0.88 2.11 -13.41
CA LYS A 40 -2.22 1.75 -12.94
C LYS A 40 -2.23 1.47 -11.44
N PHE A 41 -3.16 2.11 -10.73
CA PHE A 41 -3.20 2.10 -9.28
C PHE A 41 -4.48 1.49 -8.71
N GLY A 42 -4.37 0.86 -7.53
CA GLY A 42 -5.50 0.34 -6.76
C GLY A 42 -5.90 1.31 -5.63
N LEU A 43 -7.05 1.95 -5.75
CA LEU A 43 -7.63 2.74 -4.66
C LEU A 43 -8.48 1.86 -3.76
N ILE A 44 -7.95 1.53 -2.58
CA ILE A 44 -8.62 0.62 -1.64
C ILE A 44 -9.43 1.42 -0.62
N LEU A 45 -10.72 1.10 -0.50
CA LEU A 45 -11.58 1.59 0.57
C LEU A 45 -11.97 0.42 1.48
N SER A 46 -11.52 0.48 2.74
CA SER A 46 -11.94 -0.49 3.75
C SER A 46 -13.42 -0.32 4.08
N THR A 47 -14.18 -1.41 4.14
CA THR A 47 -15.60 -1.41 4.49
C THR A 47 -15.86 -1.95 5.90
N LEU A 48 -14.82 -2.30 6.66
CA LEU A 48 -14.97 -2.85 8.01
C LEU A 48 -14.99 -1.74 9.07
N GLY A 49 -16.10 -1.66 9.80
CA GLY A 49 -16.27 -0.73 10.92
C GLY A 49 -16.25 0.74 10.48
N ARG A 50 -15.56 1.60 11.25
CA ARG A 50 -15.37 3.04 10.97
C ARG A 50 -14.02 3.32 10.30
N GLN A 51 -13.57 2.40 9.45
CA GLN A 51 -12.37 2.58 8.64
C GLN A 51 -12.78 3.01 7.24
N GLY A 52 -11.94 3.82 6.58
CA GLY A 52 -12.24 4.38 5.27
C GLY A 52 -13.12 5.62 5.33
N SER A 53 -12.94 6.50 4.35
CA SER A 53 -13.74 7.72 4.19
C SER A 53 -14.06 7.91 2.72
N PRO A 54 -15.35 7.82 2.32
CA PRO A 54 -15.75 8.07 0.93
C PRO A 54 -15.30 9.44 0.43
N LYS A 55 -15.40 10.47 1.28
CA LYS A 55 -14.90 11.83 0.96
C LYS A 55 -13.41 11.90 0.68
N VAL A 56 -12.61 11.01 1.27
CA VAL A 56 -11.16 10.94 0.98
C VAL A 56 -10.93 10.20 -0.32
N LEU A 57 -11.70 9.14 -0.58
CA LEU A 57 -11.66 8.41 -1.86
C LEU A 57 -12.01 9.34 -3.03
N GLU A 58 -13.11 10.10 -2.94
CA GLU A 58 -13.52 11.09 -3.96
C GLU A 58 -12.39 12.09 -4.28
N LYS A 59 -11.71 12.60 -3.24
CA LYS A 59 -10.56 13.51 -3.42
C LYS A 59 -9.36 12.84 -4.08
N LEU A 60 -9.14 11.55 -3.84
CA LEU A 60 -8.10 10.78 -4.50
C LEU A 60 -8.46 10.56 -5.97
N GLU A 61 -9.68 10.11 -6.26
CA GLU A 61 -10.18 9.94 -7.63
C GLU A 61 -10.03 11.22 -8.46
N GLU A 62 -10.38 12.39 -7.90
CA GLU A 62 -10.15 13.67 -8.57
C GLU A 62 -8.68 13.94 -8.90
N ARG A 63 -7.77 13.63 -7.97
CA ARG A 63 -6.32 13.87 -8.16
C ARG A 63 -5.75 12.93 -9.22
N PHE A 64 -6.14 11.66 -9.19
CA PHE A 64 -5.74 10.67 -10.19
C PHE A 64 -6.26 11.05 -11.57
N SER A 65 -7.54 11.45 -11.65
CA SER A 65 -8.15 11.88 -12.91
C SER A 65 -7.47 13.14 -13.47
N LYS A 66 -7.16 14.14 -12.62
CA LYS A 66 -6.42 15.35 -13.02
C LYS A 66 -4.98 15.05 -13.46
N ALA A 67 -4.37 14.01 -12.90
CA ALA A 67 -3.03 13.57 -13.28
C ALA A 67 -3.01 12.65 -14.51
N GLY A 68 -4.19 12.24 -15.02
CA GLY A 68 -4.29 11.29 -16.14
C GLY A 68 -3.80 9.88 -15.80
N LEU A 69 -3.83 9.50 -14.52
CA LEU A 69 -3.41 8.17 -14.06
C LEU A 69 -4.58 7.20 -14.09
N GLU A 70 -4.32 5.97 -14.55
CA GLU A 70 -5.31 4.90 -14.51
C GLU A 70 -5.45 4.35 -13.09
N TYR A 71 -6.68 4.07 -12.68
CA TYR A 71 -6.95 3.48 -11.37
C TYR A 71 -8.18 2.59 -11.36
N VAL A 72 -8.24 1.70 -10.38
CA VAL A 72 -9.40 0.88 -10.05
C VAL A 72 -9.77 1.07 -8.58
N ILE A 73 -11.06 1.03 -8.27
CA ILE A 73 -11.55 1.14 -6.89
C ILE A 73 -11.83 -0.26 -6.37
N VAL A 74 -11.26 -0.58 -5.20
CA VAL A 74 -11.39 -1.88 -4.57
C VAL A 74 -12.03 -1.71 -3.20
N LEU A 75 -13.24 -2.26 -3.03
CA LEU A 75 -13.96 -2.26 -1.76
C LEU A 75 -13.71 -3.60 -1.05
N MET A 76 -13.10 -3.56 0.13
CA MET A 76 -12.75 -4.78 0.87
C MET A 76 -12.94 -4.58 2.38
N SER A 77 -13.45 -5.59 3.08
CA SER A 77 -13.54 -5.55 4.55
C SER A 77 -12.17 -5.64 5.22
N GLU A 78 -11.25 -6.41 4.67
CA GLU A 78 -9.92 -6.65 5.25
C GLU A 78 -8.87 -6.78 4.14
N ILE A 79 -7.70 -6.15 4.35
CA ILE A 79 -6.62 -6.08 3.37
C ILE A 79 -5.65 -7.25 3.59
N PHE A 80 -5.52 -8.12 2.59
CA PHE A 80 -4.61 -9.27 2.62
C PHE A 80 -3.83 -9.40 1.32
N PRO A 81 -2.52 -9.73 1.37
CA PRO A 81 -1.69 -9.88 0.17
C PRO A 81 -2.28 -10.84 -0.86
N GLY A 82 -2.87 -11.97 -0.43
CA GLY A 82 -3.47 -12.95 -1.34
C GLY A 82 -4.66 -12.42 -2.14
N LYS A 83 -5.47 -11.50 -1.57
CA LYS A 83 -6.58 -10.86 -2.31
C LYS A 83 -6.06 -9.79 -3.26
N LEU A 84 -5.03 -9.05 -2.85
CA LEU A 84 -4.40 -8.03 -3.70
C LEU A 84 -3.69 -8.64 -4.91
N GLY A 85 -3.13 -9.84 -4.75
CA GLY A 85 -2.50 -10.57 -5.86
C GLY A 85 -3.44 -11.01 -6.98
N LEU A 86 -4.77 -10.87 -6.81
CA LEU A 86 -5.75 -11.13 -7.87
C LEU A 86 -5.83 -10.00 -8.92
N PHE A 87 -5.28 -8.83 -8.61
CA PHE A 87 -5.26 -7.66 -9.49
C PHE A 87 -3.93 -7.58 -10.25
N GLU A 88 -3.71 -8.50 -11.18
CA GLU A 88 -2.44 -8.66 -11.92
C GLU A 88 -2.06 -7.44 -12.79
N ASP A 89 -3.06 -6.65 -13.18
CA ASP A 89 -2.91 -5.45 -13.99
C ASP A 89 -2.72 -4.16 -13.16
N VAL A 90 -2.72 -4.25 -11.83
CA VAL A 90 -2.48 -3.13 -10.92
C VAL A 90 -1.04 -3.16 -10.44
N GLU A 91 -0.33 -2.05 -10.63
CA GLU A 91 1.11 -1.95 -10.37
C GLU A 91 1.43 -1.31 -9.01
N ALA A 92 0.51 -0.51 -8.44
CA ALA A 92 0.72 0.22 -7.18
C ALA A 92 -0.55 0.49 -6.36
#